data_AF-A0A1J4NUQ3-F1
#
_entry.id   AF-A0A1J4NUQ3-F1
#
_cell.length_a   1.000
_cell.length_b   1.000
_cell.length_c   1.000
_cell.angle_alpha   90.00
_cell.angle_beta   90.00
_cell.angle_gamma   90.00
#
_symmetry.space_group_name_H-M   'P 1'
#
loop_
_entity.id
_entity.type
_entity.pdbx_description
1 polymer ?
#
loop_
_entity_poly.entity_id
_entity_poly.type
_entity_poly.pdbx_seq_one_letter_code
_entity_poly.pdbx_strand_id
1 'polypeptide(L)' 'MPHRGNEVRAEEDLAGTVVWPADTRDLSRIGDAWVATATGDFTPDDLTQVRRHFPDRHVTLDGDTITVWPHPTPER' A
#
# COMPACT_ATOMS: atom_id res chain seq x y z
N MET A 1 3.40 -16.54 -30.92
CA MET A 1 4.50 -15.74 -30.32
C MET A 1 4.00 -15.25 -28.96
N PRO A 2 4.55 -15.70 -27.81
CA PRO A 2 4.05 -15.26 -26.51
C PRO A 2 4.71 -13.92 -26.12
N HIS A 3 3.88 -12.95 -25.75
CA HIS A 3 4.36 -11.67 -25.24
C HIS A 3 4.79 -11.84 -23.77
N ARG A 4 6.06 -11.56 -23.55
CA ARG A 4 6.77 -11.45 -22.27
C ARG A 4 6.26 -10.22 -21.52
N GLY A 5 5.43 -10.44 -20.50
CA GLY A 5 4.99 -9.41 -19.55
C GLY A 5 5.08 -9.97 -18.13
N ASN A 6 6.29 -10.23 -17.66
CA ASN A 6 6.54 -10.70 -16.31
C ASN A 6 6.90 -9.49 -15.43
N GLU A 7 5.89 -8.67 -15.11
CA GLU A 7 5.99 -7.55 -14.16
C GLU A 7 5.05 -7.70 -12.96
N VAL A 8 4.44 -8.87 -12.76
CA VAL A 8 3.51 -9.10 -11.63
C VAL A 8 4.17 -9.50 -10.30
N ARG A 9 5.51 -9.70 -10.26
CA ARG A 9 6.15 -10.34 -9.09
C ARG A 9 6.68 -9.40 -8.01
N ALA A 10 7.00 -8.14 -8.32
CA ALA A 10 7.58 -7.24 -7.33
C ALA A 10 6.50 -6.55 -6.46
N GLU A 11 5.28 -6.40 -6.99
CA GLU A 11 4.25 -5.61 -6.34
C GLU A 11 3.30 -6.45 -5.49
N GLU A 12 2.89 -7.64 -5.94
CA GLU A 12 2.14 -8.59 -5.08
C GLU A 12 2.97 -9.03 -3.86
N ASP A 13 4.30 -9.00 -3.96
CA ASP A 13 5.22 -9.31 -2.87
C ASP A 13 5.25 -8.23 -1.79
N LEU A 14 4.91 -6.97 -2.11
CA LEU A 14 4.90 -5.88 -1.12
C LEU A 14 3.85 -6.10 -0.04
N ALA A 15 2.68 -6.67 -0.37
CA ALA A 15 1.67 -7.00 0.64
C ALA A 15 2.17 -8.05 1.66
N GLY A 16 3.04 -8.97 1.23
CA GLY A 16 3.66 -9.98 2.11
C GLY A 16 4.96 -9.52 2.78
N THR A 17 5.64 -8.51 2.21
CA THR A 17 6.91 -7.97 2.70
C THR A 17 6.74 -6.77 3.63
N VAL A 18 5.61 -6.06 3.54
CA VAL A 18 5.30 -4.90 4.38
C VAL A 18 4.62 -5.34 5.66
N VAL A 19 5.13 -4.85 6.78
CA VAL A 19 4.47 -5.02 8.08
C VAL A 19 3.36 -3.99 8.16
N TRP A 20 2.13 -4.45 7.95
CA TRP A 20 0.95 -3.63 8.18
C TRP A 20 0.68 -3.48 9.68
N PRO A 21 0.05 -2.38 10.11
CA PRO A 21 -0.39 -2.18 11.48
C PRO A 21 -1.21 -3.37 11.99
N ALA A 22 -1.06 -3.71 13.27
CA ALA A 22 -1.72 -4.88 13.86
C ALA A 22 -3.26 -4.82 13.77
N ASP A 23 -3.82 -3.62 13.73
CA ASP A 23 -5.25 -3.38 13.60
C ASP A 23 -5.81 -3.59 12.18
N THR A 24 -4.92 -3.80 11.19
CA THR A 24 -5.30 -4.07 9.80
C THR A 24 -6.10 -5.36 9.71
N ARG A 25 -7.32 -5.25 9.18
CA ARG A 25 -8.28 -6.35 9.02
C ARG A 25 -8.35 -6.85 7.60
N ASP A 26 -8.38 -5.91 6.67
CA ASP A 26 -8.45 -6.21 5.25
C ASP A 26 -7.40 -5.37 4.52
N LEU A 27 -6.81 -5.99 3.50
CA LEU A 27 -5.90 -5.34 2.59
C LEU A 27 -6.37 -5.61 1.17
N SER A 28 -6.76 -4.54 0.50
CA SER A 28 -7.28 -4.55 -0.86
C SER A 28 -6.36 -3.76 -1.78
N ARG A 29 -6.16 -4.25 -3.01
CA ARG A 29 -5.44 -3.50 -4.06
C ARG A 29 -6.45 -2.95 -5.05
N ILE A 30 -6.49 -1.63 -5.21
CA ILE A 30 -7.36 -0.93 -6.17
C ILE A 30 -6.46 -0.28 -7.22
N GLY A 31 -6.34 -0.92 -8.39
CA GLY A 31 -5.34 -0.54 -9.39
C GLY A 31 -3.93 -0.71 -8.84
N ASP A 32 -3.17 0.38 -8.75
CA ASP A 32 -1.82 0.41 -8.18
C ASP A 32 -1.76 1.04 -6.77
N ALA A 33 -2.91 1.31 -6.17
CA ALA A 33 -3.03 1.72 -4.78
C ALA A 33 -3.29 0.51 -3.87
N TRP A 34 -2.68 0.52 -2.69
CA TRP A 34 -3.00 -0.40 -1.61
C TRP A 34 -3.89 0.29 -0.59
N VAL A 35 -4.96 -0.38 -0.18
CA VAL A 35 -5.93 0.12 0.78
C VAL A 35 -6.00 -0.88 1.93
N ALA A 36 -5.52 -0.48 3.08
CA ALA A 36 -5.67 -1.22 4.32
C ALA A 36 -6.84 -0.64 5.11
N THR A 37 -7.71 -1.51 5.64
CA THR A 37 -8.82 -1.11 6.50
C THR A 37 -8.71 -1.81 7.84
N ALA A 38 -9.08 -1.12 8.92
CA ALA A 38 -9.08 -1.62 10.28
C ALA A 38 -10.51 -1.76 10.82
N THR A 39 -10.65 -2.41 11.99
CA THR A 39 -11.96 -2.45 12.69
C THR A 39 -12.28 -1.12 13.37
N GLY A 40 -11.27 -0.28 13.60
CA GLY A 40 -11.36 1.04 14.20
C GLY A 40 -10.35 1.98 13.56
N ASP A 41 -10.26 3.20 14.08
CA ASP A 41 -9.37 4.21 13.51
C ASP A 41 -7.90 3.83 13.64
N PHE A 42 -7.16 3.95 12.53
CA PHE A 42 -5.71 3.92 12.57
C PHE A 42 -5.18 5.18 13.23
N THR A 43 -4.08 5.03 13.97
CA THR A 43 -3.41 6.14 14.62
C THR A 43 -2.39 6.80 13.68
N PRO A 44 -1.95 8.02 13.98
CA PRO A 44 -0.82 8.62 13.26
C PRO A 44 0.49 7.83 13.39
N ASP A 45 0.63 6.95 14.40
CA ASP A 45 1.80 6.07 14.51
C ASP A 45 1.73 4.95 13.45
N ASP A 46 0.53 4.37 13.23
CA ASP A 46 0.27 3.38 12.19
C ASP A 46 0.57 3.95 10.79
N LEU A 47 0.11 5.19 10.52
CA LEU A 47 0.47 5.90 9.30
C LEU A 47 1.99 6.08 9.16
N THR A 48 2.67 6.44 10.25
CA THR A 48 4.13 6.63 10.24
C THR A 48 4.86 5.32 9.95
N GLN A 49 4.39 4.20 10.50
CA GLN A 49 4.92 2.87 10.22
C GLN A 49 4.80 2.54 8.72
N VAL A 50 3.60 2.68 8.14
CA VAL A 50 3.38 2.40 6.72
C VAL A 50 4.25 3.31 5.84
N ARG A 51 4.36 4.61 6.18
CA ARG A 51 5.24 5.55 5.45
C ARG A 51 6.71 5.17 5.48
N ARG A 52 7.21 4.52 6.54
CA ARG A 52 8.60 4.03 6.58
C ARG A 52 8.83 2.88 5.61
N HIS A 53 7.82 2.05 5.36
CA HIS A 53 7.90 0.97 4.38
C HIS A 53 7.79 1.48 2.94
N PHE A 54 7.10 2.60 2.72
CA PHE A 54 6.95 3.22 1.42
C PHE A 54 7.44 4.69 1.40
N PRO A 55 8.75 4.93 1.57
CA PRO A 55 9.28 6.30 1.67
C PRO A 55 9.07 7.12 0.39
N ASP A 56 9.02 6.45 -0.77
CA ASP A 56 8.84 7.08 -2.08
C ASP A 56 7.39 7.10 -2.57
N ARG A 57 6.44 6.58 -1.78
CA ARG A 57 5.01 6.61 -2.11
C ARG A 57 4.25 7.57 -1.23
N HIS A 58 3.15 8.10 -1.77
CA HIS A 58 2.23 8.89 -0.97
C HIS A 58 1.35 7.95 -0.15
N VAL A 59 1.28 8.18 1.16
CA VAL A 59 0.43 7.40 2.07
C VAL A 59 -0.51 8.37 2.78
N THR A 60 -1.80 8.09 2.72
CA THR A 60 -2.86 8.86 3.37
C THR A 60 -3.57 8.04 4.42
N LEU A 61 -4.05 8.72 5.46
CA LEU A 61 -4.85 8.16 6.53
C LEU A 61 -6.22 8.83 6.52
N ASP A 62 -7.29 8.04 6.49
CA ASP A 62 -8.68 8.44 6.58
C ASP A 62 -9.38 7.56 7.62
N GLY A 63 -9.37 7.98 8.89
CA GLY A 63 -9.98 7.23 10.00
C GLY A 63 -9.47 5.79 10.11
N ASP A 64 -10.32 4.83 9.77
CA ASP A 64 -10.03 3.39 9.76
C ASP A 64 -9.32 2.89 8.49
N THR A 65 -9.00 3.77 7.53
CA THR A 65 -8.44 3.40 6.24
C THR A 65 -7.08 4.07 6.01
N ILE A 66 -6.06 3.26 5.68
CA ILE A 66 -4.77 3.73 5.16
C ILE A 66 -4.69 3.42 3.67
N THR A 67 -4.40 4.43 2.85
CA THR A 67 -4.20 4.27 1.41
C THR A 67 -2.77 4.59 1.04
N VAL A 68 -2.07 3.63 0.43
CA VAL A 68 -0.76 3.81 -0.20
C VAL A 68 -0.99 3.99 -1.69
N TRP A 69 -0.74 5.19 -2.17
CA TRP A 69 -0.92 5.53 -3.58
C TRP A 69 0.23 4.98 -4.43
N PRO A 70 -0.01 4.76 -5.73
CA PRO A 70 1.06 4.46 -6.67
C PRO A 70 2.09 5.60 -6.71
N HIS A 71 3.30 5.29 -7.17
CA HIS A 71 4.25 6.35 -7.48
C HIS A 71 3.61 7.28 -8.52
N PRO A 72 3.67 8.62 -8.32
CA PRO A 72 3.40 9.51 -9.42
C PRO A 72 4.44 9.18 -10.49
N THR A 73 4.00 8.50 -11.55
CA THR A 73 4.88 8.26 -12.69
C THR A 73 5.23 9.66 -13.19
N PRO A 74 6.52 10.06 -13.23
CA PRO A 74 6.86 11.36 -13.79
C PRO A 74 6.37 11.36 -15.23
N GLU A 75 5.33 12.15 -15.49
CA GLU A 75 4.81 12.37 -16.83
C GLU A 75 5.98 12.91 -17.68
N ARG A 76 6.39 12.13 -18.68
CA ARG A 76 7.53 12.44 -19.54
C ARG A 76 7.11 13.30 -20.71
#